data_AF-A0A803KPW0-F1
#
_entry.id   AF-A0A803KPW0-F1
#
_cell.length_a   1.000
_cell.length_b   1.000
_cell.length_c   1.000
_cell.angle_alpha   90.00
_cell.angle_beta   90.00
_cell.angle_gamma   90.00
#
_symmetry.space_group_name_H-M   'P 1'
#
loop_
_entity.id
_entity.type
_entity.pdbx_description
1 polymer ?
#
loop_
_entity_poly.entity_id
_entity_poly.type
_entity_poly.pdbx_seq_one_letter_code
_entity_poly.pdbx_strand_id
1 'polypeptide(L)'
;MMEKEAKKEAFRKYLESSGAIDSLTKVLVALYEQDNKPSSAIEFVQQKLGGPTVAEYEKLQAEMSELQVKYKELLATHQETCKQLEQYKISSTITTSEETIEDKSQKVNHEDDNEEAVH
;
A
#
# COMPACT_ATOMS: atom_id res chain seq x y z
N MET A 1 -18.54 44.94 -21.94
CA MET A 1 -19.74 44.84 -21.07
C MET A 1 -20.59 43.63 -21.42
N MET A 2 -20.94 43.40 -22.71
CA MET A 2 -21.71 42.22 -23.15
C MET A 2 -21.06 40.87 -22.82
N GLU A 3 -19.73 40.74 -22.94
CA GLU A 3 -19.04 39.46 -22.69
C GLU A 3 -19.18 38.96 -21.24
N LYS A 4 -19.17 39.89 -20.27
CA LYS A 4 -19.33 39.55 -18.84
C LYS A 4 -20.75 39.04 -18.55
N GLU A 5 -21.75 39.67 -19.13
CA GLU A 5 -23.15 39.26 -18.99
C GLU A 5 -23.42 37.94 -19.73
N ALA A 6 -22.81 37.72 -20.90
CA ALA A 6 -22.88 36.45 -21.61
C ALA A 6 -22.28 35.28 -20.79
N LYS A 7 -21.13 35.49 -20.12
CA LYS A 7 -20.53 34.49 -19.23
C LYS A 7 -21.43 34.16 -18.03
N LYS A 8 -22.05 35.17 -17.41
CA LYS A 8 -23.01 34.96 -16.32
C LYS A 8 -24.24 34.18 -16.78
N GLU A 9 -24.81 34.52 -17.93
CA GLU A 9 -25.97 33.83 -18.50
C GLU A 9 -25.65 32.36 -18.80
N ALA A 10 -24.49 32.10 -19.39
CA ALA A 10 -24.03 30.73 -19.66
C ALA A 10 -23.88 29.91 -18.38
N PHE A 11 -23.33 30.50 -17.31
CA PHE A 11 -23.21 29.84 -16.01
C PHE A 11 -24.57 29.57 -15.38
N ARG A 12 -25.51 30.52 -15.45
CA ARG A 12 -26.88 30.31 -14.96
C ARG A 12 -27.56 29.15 -15.69
N LYS A 13 -27.50 29.15 -17.02
CA LYS A 13 -28.04 28.05 -17.85
C LYS A 13 -27.41 26.71 -17.54
N TYR A 14 -26.11 26.66 -17.25
CA TYR A 14 -25.43 25.44 -16.85
C TYR A 14 -25.94 24.89 -15.50
N LEU A 15 -26.13 25.75 -14.50
CA LEU A 15 -26.68 25.33 -13.21
C LEU A 15 -28.15 24.89 -13.32
N GLU A 16 -28.92 25.55 -14.19
CA GLU A 16 -30.29 25.17 -14.52
C GLU A 16 -30.34 23.80 -15.24
N SER A 17 -29.54 23.60 -16.29
CA SER A 17 -29.56 22.39 -17.11
C SER A 17 -28.97 21.16 -16.40
N SER A 18 -28.00 21.36 -15.52
CA SER A 18 -27.44 20.29 -14.66
C SER A 18 -28.36 19.89 -13.52
N GLY A 19 -29.44 20.65 -13.26
CA GLY A 19 -30.35 20.43 -12.12
C GLY A 19 -29.75 20.82 -10.77
N ALA A 20 -28.61 21.52 -10.73
CA ALA A 20 -27.97 21.97 -9.50
C ALA A 20 -28.87 22.95 -8.71
N ILE A 21 -29.53 23.87 -9.42
CA ILE A 21 -30.47 24.83 -8.80
C ILE A 21 -31.69 24.11 -8.22
N ASP A 22 -32.29 23.18 -8.98
CA ASP A 22 -33.45 22.42 -8.53
C ASP A 22 -33.14 21.56 -7.30
N SER A 23 -31.99 20.86 -7.32
CA SER A 23 -31.52 20.05 -6.20
C SER A 23 -31.30 20.90 -4.95
N LEU A 24 -30.59 22.04 -5.06
CA LEU A 24 -30.35 22.93 -3.94
C LEU A 24 -31.67 23.51 -3.40
N THR A 25 -32.59 23.88 -4.28
CA THR A 25 -33.91 24.39 -3.91
C THR A 25 -34.69 23.35 -3.11
N LYS A 26 -34.75 22.10 -3.58
CA LYS A 26 -35.42 20.99 -2.87
C LYS A 26 -34.84 20.74 -1.48
N VAL A 27 -33.52 20.80 -1.34
CA VAL A 27 -32.86 20.65 -0.03
C VAL A 27 -33.21 21.80 0.92
N LEU A 28 -33.21 23.04 0.42
CA LEU A 28 -33.59 24.22 1.23
C LEU A 28 -35.07 24.20 1.62
N VAL A 29 -35.95 23.75 0.72
CA VAL A 29 -37.38 23.54 1.03
C VAL A 29 -37.52 22.47 2.11
N ALA A 30 -36.85 21.32 1.97
CA ALA A 30 -36.89 20.26 2.97
C ALA A 30 -36.37 20.74 4.35
N LEU A 31 -35.34 21.60 4.38
CA LEU A 31 -34.83 22.22 5.60
C LEU A 31 -35.85 23.19 6.22
N TYR A 32 -36.53 23.96 5.38
CA TYR A 32 -37.59 24.88 5.81
C TYR A 32 -38.80 24.13 6.39
N GLU A 33 -39.18 23.00 5.81
CA GLU A 33 -40.31 22.16 6.23
C GLU A 33 -40.04 21.32 7.47
N GLN A 34 -38.78 21.17 7.92
CA GLN A 34 -38.48 20.46 9.17
C GLN A 34 -39.19 21.09 10.38
N ASP A 35 -40.04 20.32 11.07
CA ASP A 35 -40.71 20.75 12.31
C ASP A 35 -39.72 21.14 13.41
N ASN A 36 -38.64 20.36 13.55
CA ASN A 36 -37.52 20.65 14.43
C ASN A 36 -36.30 20.99 13.58
N LYS A 37 -35.82 22.24 13.66
CA LYS A 37 -34.65 22.67 12.89
C LYS A 37 -33.41 21.89 13.36
N PRO A 38 -32.60 21.35 12.43
CA PRO A 38 -31.37 20.68 12.81
C PRO A 38 -30.43 21.65 13.51
N SER A 39 -29.61 21.14 14.43
CA SER A 39 -28.58 21.91 15.13
C SER A 39 -27.58 22.55 14.15
N SER A 40 -27.33 21.91 13.02
CA SER A 40 -26.50 22.42 11.92
C SER A 40 -27.24 22.33 10.58
N ALA A 41 -27.57 23.48 10.01
CA ALA A 41 -28.13 23.58 8.67
C ALA A 41 -27.13 23.10 7.60
N ILE A 42 -25.83 23.33 7.82
CA ILE A 42 -24.77 22.95 6.87
C ILE A 42 -24.67 21.43 6.79
N GLU A 43 -24.66 20.73 7.93
CA GLU A 43 -24.60 19.25 7.94
C GLU A 43 -25.83 18.64 7.27
N PHE A 44 -27.02 19.20 7.51
CA PHE A 44 -28.24 18.75 6.85
C PHE A 44 -28.14 18.88 5.32
N VAL A 45 -27.64 20.03 4.83
CA VAL A 45 -27.46 20.26 3.39
C VAL A 45 -26.42 19.28 2.81
N GLN A 46 -25.29 19.09 3.48
CA GLN A 46 -24.25 18.15 3.06
C GLN A 46 -24.83 16.73 2.94
N GLN A 47 -25.53 16.24 3.98
CA GLN A 47 -26.15 14.92 3.97
C GLN A 47 -27.18 14.77 2.84
N LYS A 48 -28.06 15.77 2.64
CA LYS A 48 -29.10 15.70 1.60
C LYS A 48 -28.55 15.78 0.18
N LEU A 49 -27.37 16.37 -0.01
CA LEU A 49 -26.66 16.41 -1.30
C LEU A 49 -25.69 15.24 -1.49
N GLY A 50 -25.63 14.30 -0.54
CA GLY A 50 -24.77 13.11 -0.62
C GLY A 50 -23.30 13.36 -0.25
N GLY A 51 -22.99 14.47 0.41
CA GLY A 51 -21.67 14.72 0.99
C GLY A 51 -21.45 13.88 2.25
N PRO A 52 -20.21 13.44 2.54
CA PRO A 52 -19.88 12.71 3.75
C PRO A 52 -20.10 13.61 4.97
N THR A 53 -20.59 13.02 6.05
CA THR A 53 -20.63 13.66 7.36
C THR A 53 -19.22 13.80 7.94
N VAL A 54 -19.05 14.69 8.93
CA VAL A 54 -17.79 14.84 9.66
C VAL A 54 -17.36 13.50 10.27
N ALA A 55 -18.29 12.77 10.90
CA ALA A 55 -18.01 11.46 11.49
C ALA A 55 -17.59 10.40 10.46
N GLU A 56 -18.21 10.37 9.28
CA GLU A 56 -17.81 9.45 8.20
C GLU A 56 -16.42 9.81 7.65
N TYR A 57 -16.13 11.10 7.51
CA TYR A 57 -14.82 11.57 7.08
C TYR A 57 -13.72 11.22 8.08
N GLU A 58 -13.95 11.47 9.37
CA GLU A 58 -13.03 11.11 10.46
C GLU A 58 -12.81 9.60 10.53
N LYS A 59 -13.88 8.81 10.43
CA LYS A 59 -13.80 7.34 10.37
C LYS A 59 -12.94 6.88 9.20
N LEU A 60 -13.17 7.43 8.00
CA LEU A 60 -12.41 7.09 6.81
C LEU A 60 -10.92 7.45 6.97
N GLN A 61 -10.63 8.60 7.60
CA GLN A 61 -9.25 9.02 7.88
C GLN A 61 -8.55 8.07 8.86
N ALA A 62 -9.27 7.61 9.89
CA ALA A 62 -8.76 6.63 10.85
C ALA A 62 -8.47 5.28 10.18
N GLU A 63 -9.38 4.76 9.36
CA GLU A 63 -9.19 3.52 8.61
C GLU A 63 -7.99 3.61 7.66
N MET A 64 -7.81 4.76 6.99
CA MET A 64 -6.68 4.99 6.11
C MET A 64 -5.35 4.97 6.89
N SER A 65 -5.32 5.61 8.06
CA SER A 65 -4.14 5.60 8.94
C SER A 65 -3.82 4.18 9.44
N GLU A 66 -4.82 3.43 9.89
CA GLU A 66 -4.66 2.06 10.35
C GLU A 66 -4.13 1.15 9.21
N LEU A 67 -4.69 1.30 8.02
CA LEU A 67 -4.27 0.52 6.86
C LEU A 67 -2.82 0.84 6.46
N GLN A 68 -2.40 2.11 6.56
CA GLN A 68 -1.01 2.50 6.32
C GLN A 68 -0.04 1.88 7.34
N VAL A 69 -0.44 1.80 8.62
CA VAL A 69 0.37 1.14 9.66
C VAL A 69 0.52 -0.34 9.33
N LYS A 70 -0.58 -1.05 9.09
CA LYS A 70 -0.55 -2.48 8.72
C LYS A 70 0.28 -2.74 7.48
N TYR A 71 0.17 -1.89 6.46
CA TYR A 71 0.96 -2.00 5.24
C TYR A 71 2.46 -1.89 5.52
N LYS A 72 2.89 -0.93 6.36
CA LYS A 72 4.30 -0.75 6.72
C LYS A 72 4.84 -1.94 7.53
N GLU A 73 4.07 -2.44 8.48
CA GLU A 73 4.44 -3.61 9.29
C GLU A 73 4.57 -4.87 8.43
N LEU A 74 3.62 -5.10 7.53
CA LEU A 74 3.64 -6.23 6.61
C LEU A 74 4.83 -6.12 5.64
N LEU A 75 5.10 -4.93 5.10
CA LEU A 75 6.23 -4.68 4.23
C LEU A 75 7.57 -4.95 4.95
N ALA A 76 7.71 -4.49 6.19
CA ALA A 76 8.90 -4.76 7.00
C ALA A 76 9.09 -6.25 7.27
N THR A 77 8.01 -6.95 7.64
CA THR A 77 8.03 -8.41 7.89
C THR A 77 8.39 -9.19 6.63
N HIS A 78 7.85 -8.78 5.48
CA HIS A 78 8.16 -9.38 4.19
C HIS A 78 9.64 -9.20 3.84
N GLN A 79 10.17 -7.98 3.97
CA GLN A 79 11.59 -7.69 3.74
C GLN A 79 12.50 -8.52 4.64
N GLU A 80 12.17 -8.64 5.93
CA GLU A 80 12.95 -9.43 6.88
C GLU A 80 12.92 -10.92 6.54
N THR A 81 11.75 -11.46 6.19
CA THR A 81 11.60 -12.85 5.77
C THR A 81 12.40 -13.16 4.50
N CYS A 82 12.38 -12.26 3.51
CA CYS A 82 13.18 -12.41 2.30
C CYS A 82 14.68 -12.46 2.61
N LYS A 83 15.17 -11.55 3.47
CA LYS A 83 16.58 -11.56 3.90
C LYS A 83 16.95 -12.85 4.63
N GLN A 84 16.09 -13.38 5.48
CA GLN A 84 16.33 -14.64 6.17
C GLN A 84 16.39 -15.80 5.17
N LEU A 85 15.45 -15.88 4.22
CA LEU A 85 15.46 -16.91 3.18
C LEU A 85 16.72 -16.87 2.32
N GLU A 86 17.21 -15.69 1.96
CA GLU A 86 18.47 -15.53 1.24
C GLU A 86 19.66 -16.05 2.08
N GLN A 87 19.72 -15.70 3.37
CA GLN A 87 20.76 -16.19 4.28
C GLN A 87 20.75 -17.71 4.43
N TYR A 88 19.57 -18.34 4.59
CA TYR A 88 19.46 -19.80 4.66
C TYR A 88 19.91 -20.49 3.37
N LYS A 89 19.57 -19.93 2.20
CA LYS A 89 20.05 -20.47 0.91
C LYS A 89 21.57 -20.39 0.79
N ILE A 90 22.16 -19.28 1.21
CA ILE A 90 23.63 -19.09 1.18
C ILE A 90 24.31 -20.07 2.14
N SER A 91 23.82 -20.17 3.39
CA SER A 91 24.38 -21.07 4.40
C SER A 91 24.27 -22.56 3.98
N SER A 92 23.16 -22.97 3.37
CA SER A 92 22.97 -24.34 2.86
C SER A 92 23.88 -24.67 1.66
N THR A 93 24.25 -23.67 0.86
CA THR A 93 25.15 -23.86 -0.31
C THR A 93 26.60 -24.02 0.15
N ILE A 94 27.02 -23.29 1.20
CA ILE A 94 28.38 -23.35 1.74
C ILE A 94 28.65 -24.70 2.44
N THR A 95 27.68 -25.25 3.18
CA THR A 95 27.85 -26.55 3.87
C THR A 95 27.86 -27.77 2.95
N THR A 96 27.48 -27.63 1.66
CA THR A 96 27.55 -28.72 0.68
C THR A 96 28.88 -28.75 -0.08
N SER A 97 29.75 -27.75 0.13
CA SER A 97 31.00 -27.57 -0.63
C SER A 97 32.29 -27.92 0.14
N GLU A 98 32.20 -28.39 1.40
CA GLU A 98 33.37 -28.65 2.27
C GLU A 98 33.74 -30.15 2.46
N GLU A 99 33.18 -31.06 1.67
CA GLU A 99 33.81 -32.38 1.43
C GLU A 99 34.22 -32.47 -0.04
N THR A 100 35.50 -32.20 -0.33
CA THR A 100 36.37 -32.81 -1.37
C THR A 100 37.46 -31.82 -1.83
N ILE A 101 38.30 -31.26 -0.95
CA ILE A 101 39.66 -30.84 -1.35
C ILE A 101 40.62 -30.90 -0.14
N GLU A 102 41.36 -32.01 -0.02
CA GLU A 102 42.81 -32.09 0.29
C GLU A 102 43.17 -33.46 0.88
N ASP A 103 43.72 -34.35 0.05
CA ASP A 103 44.86 -35.16 0.50
C ASP A 103 46.03 -34.90 -0.44
N LYS A 104 47.18 -34.59 0.17
CA LYS A 104 48.34 -33.95 -0.44
C LYS A 104 49.30 -34.95 -1.09
N SER A 105 49.92 -34.48 -2.16
CA SER A 105 51.13 -35.03 -2.78
C SER A 105 52.21 -35.46 -1.77
N GLN A 106 52.88 -36.61 -1.98
CA GLN A 106 54.35 -36.64 -2.08
C GLN A 106 54.91 -37.99 -2.55
N LYS A 107 55.62 -37.91 -3.68
CA LYS A 107 56.57 -38.91 -4.16
C LYS A 107 57.89 -38.68 -3.44
N VAL A 108 58.33 -39.62 -2.60
CA VAL A 108 59.71 -39.70 -2.09
C VAL A 108 60.17 -41.15 -2.21
N ASN A 109 61.26 -41.34 -2.95
CA ASN A 109 61.93 -42.63 -3.16
C ASN A 109 62.60 -43.11 -1.86
N HIS A 110 62.57 -44.42 -1.55
CA HIS A 110 63.75 -45.26 -1.28
C HIS A 110 63.30 -46.67 -0.87
N GLU A 111 63.58 -47.68 -1.70
CA GLU A 111 63.72 -49.08 -1.26
C GLU A 111 64.91 -49.65 -2.02
N ASP A 112 66.10 -49.43 -1.48
CA ASP A 112 67.23 -50.37 -1.59
C ASP A 112 67.15 -51.27 -0.36
N ASP A 113 66.99 -52.58 -0.57
CA ASP A 113 67.98 -53.60 -0.17
C ASP A 113 67.36 -55.02 -0.05
N ASN A 114 68.18 -55.97 -0.52
CA ASN A 114 68.26 -57.40 -0.18
C ASN A 114 67.23 -58.36 -0.79
N GLU A 115 67.57 -59.14 -1.83
CA GLU A 115 68.45 -60.34 -1.84
C GLU A 115 67.83 -61.53 -1.07
N GLU A 116 67.32 -62.54 -1.80
CA GLU A 116 67.77 -63.95 -1.64
C GLU A 116 67.15 -64.92 -2.66
N ALA A 117 68.04 -65.76 -3.23
CA ALA A 117 67.88 -67.16 -3.67
C ALA A 117 66.75 -67.54 -4.67
N VAL A 118 67.04 -67.80 -5.96
CA VAL A 118 67.63 -69.05 -6.51
C VAL A 118 66.77 -70.29 -6.25
N HIS A 119 65.91 -70.70 -7.19
CA HIS A 119 66.19 -71.77 -8.17
C HIS A 119 65.03 -71.98 -9.15
#